data_AF-A0A971U374-F1
#
_entry.id   AF-A0A971U374-F1
#
_cell.length_a   1.000
_cell.length_b   1.000
_cell.length_c   1.000
_cell.angle_alpha   90.00
_cell.angle_beta   90.00
_cell.angle_gamma   90.00
#
_symmetry.space_group_name_H-M   'P 1'
#
loop_
_entity.id
_entity.type
_entity.pdbx_description
1 polymer ?
#
loop_
_entity_poly.entity_id
_entity_poly.type
_entity_poly.pdbx_seq_one_letter_code
_entity_poly.pdbx_strand_id
1 'polypeptide(L)' 'RARIEIAGAGDAIVSVQEHLDARIYGVGSIRYHGDPKLEQRVLGVGQIKRIGSR' A
#
# COMPACT_ATOMS: atom_id res chain seq x y z
N ARG A 1 -11.08 5.73 -3.96
CA ARG A 1 -9.75 5.52 -4.59
C ARG A 1 -8.67 6.13 -3.70
N ALA A 2 -7.45 5.62 -3.70
CA ALA A 2 -6.35 6.17 -2.90
C ALA A 2 -5.00 5.99 -3.61
N ARG A 3 -4.05 6.88 -3.31
CA ARG A 3 -2.64 6.74 -3.66
C ARG A 3 -1.77 6.91 -2.41
N ILE A 4 -0.87 5.97 -2.18
CA ILE A 4 0.06 5.96 -1.04
C ILE A 4 1.49 5.83 -1.57
N GLU A 5 2.37 6.65 -1.03
CA GLU A 5 3.79 6.63 -1.36
C GLU A 5 4.61 6.68 -0.07
N ILE A 6 5.49 5.70 0.13
CA ILE A 6 6.47 5.67 1.22
C ILE A 6 7.84 5.91 0.63
N ALA A 7 8.54 6.95 1.08
CA ALA A 7 9.93 7.24 0.73
C ALA A 7 10.80 7.19 1.99
N GLY A 8 11.88 6.41 1.98
CA GLY A 8 12.72 6.17 3.15
C GLY A 8 12.19 5.03 4.00
N ALA A 9 11.92 5.28 5.29
CA ALA A 9 11.38 4.28 6.21
C ALA A 9 9.98 4.66 6.69
N GLY A 10 8.99 3.75 6.57
CA GLY A 10 7.64 4.04 7.07
C GLY A 10 6.63 2.93 6.87
N ASP A 11 5.47 3.10 7.51
CA ASP A 11 4.33 2.18 7.42
C ASP A 11 3.02 2.93 7.23
N ALA A 12 2.10 2.36 6.45
CA ALA A 12 0.77 2.92 6.23
C ALA A 12 -0.33 1.84 6.35
N ILE A 13 -1.51 2.26 6.82
CA ILE A 13 -2.74 1.45 6.80
C ILE A 13 -3.84 2.27 6.10
N VAL A 14 -4.50 1.72 5.09
CA VAL A 14 -5.55 2.42 4.33
C VAL A 14 -6.74 1.52 4.03
N SER A 15 -7.97 2.05 4.10
CA SER A 15 -9.17 1.36 3.60
C SER A 15 -9.56 1.94 2.25
N VAL A 16 -9.72 1.07 1.23
CA VAL A 16 -10.04 1.52 -0.13
C VAL A 16 -10.76 0.42 -0.91
N GLN A 17 -11.86 0.78 -1.58
CA GLN A 17 -12.74 -0.20 -2.25
C GLN A 17 -12.60 -0.26 -3.76
N GLU A 18 -12.20 0.84 -4.42
CA GLU A 18 -12.19 0.90 -5.89
C GLU A 18 -10.80 0.64 -6.49
N HIS A 19 -9.82 1.47 -6.09
CA HIS A 19 -8.49 1.50 -6.71
C HIS A 19 -7.47 2.02 -5.71
N LEU A 20 -6.31 1.36 -5.65
CA LEU A 20 -5.17 1.69 -4.79
C LEU A 20 -3.89 1.70 -5.62
N ASP A 21 -3.22 2.85 -5.70
CA ASP A 21 -1.84 2.98 -6.19
C ASP A 21 -0.90 3.04 -4.98
N ALA A 22 -0.15 1.97 -4.73
CA ALA A 22 0.71 1.80 -3.57
C ALA A 22 2.20 1.70 -3.97
N ARG A 23 3.01 2.68 -3.56
CA ARG A 23 4.42 2.77 -3.92
C ARG A 23 5.32 2.82 -2.69
N ILE A 24 6.38 2.03 -2.70
CA ILE A 24 7.41 2.04 -1.65
C ILE A 24 8.78 2.25 -2.31
N TYR A 25 9.49 3.28 -1.85
CA TYR A 25 10.85 3.62 -2.21
C TYR A 25 11.72 3.61 -0.93
N GLY A 26 12.28 2.47 -0.58
CA GLY A 26 13.07 2.29 0.65
C GLY A 26 12.63 1.08 1.46
N VAL A 27 12.45 1.25 2.77
CA VAL A 27 12.10 0.18 3.72
C VAL A 27 10.72 0.45 4.33
N GLY A 28 9.75 -0.44 4.18
CA GLY A 28 8.44 -0.15 4.77
C GLY A 28 7.31 -1.09 4.41
N SER A 29 6.13 -0.85 4.97
CA SER A 29 4.95 -1.64 4.66
C SER A 29 3.69 -0.81 4.41
N ILE A 30 2.89 -1.23 3.44
CA ILE A 30 1.55 -0.70 3.20
C ILE A 30 0.57 -1.84 3.46
N ARG A 31 -0.32 -1.64 4.42
CA ARG A 31 -1.41 -2.57 4.70
C ARG A 31 -2.71 -1.94 4.24
N TYR A 32 -3.59 -2.73 3.64
CA TYR A 32 -4.87 -2.19 3.18
C TYR A 32 -6.07 -3.09 3.47
N HIS A 33 -7.22 -2.44 3.66
CA HIS A 33 -8.53 -3.08 3.72
C HIS A 33 -9.35 -2.78 2.45
N GLY A 34 -10.33 -3.64 2.17
CA GLY A 34 -11.22 -3.54 1.01
C GLY A 34 -10.77 -4.44 -0.13
N ASP A 35 -11.45 -4.39 -1.28
CA ASP A 35 -11.08 -5.16 -2.48
C ASP A 35 -10.83 -4.27 -3.70
N PRO A 36 -9.84 -3.36 -3.63
CA PRO A 36 -9.55 -2.43 -4.70
C PRO A 36 -8.82 -3.13 -5.85
N LYS A 37 -8.88 -2.55 -7.05
CA LYS A 37 -7.85 -2.78 -8.07
C LYS A 37 -6.52 -2.23 -7.57
N LEU A 38 -5.55 -3.11 -7.32
CA LEU A 38 -4.24 -2.74 -6.78
C LEU A 38 -3.22 -2.53 -7.90
N GLU A 39 -2.65 -1.33 -7.96
CA GLU A 39 -1.39 -1.04 -8.64
C GLU A 39 -0.30 -0.91 -7.57
N GLN A 40 0.79 -1.65 -7.72
CA GLN A 40 1.84 -1.66 -6.72
C GLN A 40 3.24 -1.58 -7.33
N ARG A 41 4.12 -0.84 -6.65
CA ARG A 41 5.55 -0.78 -6.98
C ARG A 41 6.40 -0.71 -5.71
N VAL A 42 7.38 -1.60 -5.60
CA VAL A 42 8.31 -1.62 -4.47
C VAL A 42 9.73 -1.56 -5.02
N LEU A 43 10.49 -0.53 -4.61
CA LEU A 43 11.92 -0.37 -4.85
C LEU A 43 12.62 -0.31 -3.49
N GLY A 44 13.27 -1.41 -3.10
CA GLY A 44 13.90 -1.57 -1.79
C GLY A 44 13.37 -2.80 -1.05
N VAL A 45 13.25 -2.70 0.28
CA VAL A 45 12.81 -3.78 1.17
C VAL A 45 11.46 -3.42 1.78
N GLY A 46 10.37 -3.83 1.14
CA GLY A 46 9.04 -3.53 1.66
C GLY A 46 7.95 -4.48 1.23
N GLN A 47 6.80 -4.37 1.88
CA GLN A 47 5.65 -5.24 1.64
C GLN A 47 4.36 -4.46 1.50
N ILE A 48 3.55 -4.82 0.51
CA ILE A 48 2.19 -4.33 0.34
C ILE A 48 1.26 -5.53 0.58
N LYS A 49 0.37 -5.44 1.57
CA LYS A 49 -0.46 -6.58 2.02
C LYS A 49 -1.89 -6.19 2.32
N ARG A 50 -2.84 -6.98 1.80
CA ARG A 50 -4.24 -6.93 2.21
C ARG A 50 -4.40 -7.53 3.61
N ILE A 51 -5.02 -6.79 4.52
CA ILE A 51 -5.23 -7.21 5.91
C ILE A 51 -6.71 -7.42 6.28
N GLY A 52 -7.65 -7.18 5.37
CA GLY A 52 -9.06 -7.54 5.56
C GLY A 52 -9.98 -6.93 4.49
N SER A 53 -11.28 -7.20 4.60
CA SER A 53 -12.31 -6.76 3.65
C SER A 53 -13.15 -5.55 4.08
N ARG A 54 -12.82 -4.88 5.20
CA ARG A 54 -13.70 -3.88 5.82
C ARG A 54 -13.58 -2.47 5.22
#